data_AF-A0A0H3HYM7-F1
#
_entry.id   AF-A0A0H3HYM7-F1
#
_cell.length_a   1.000
_cell.length_b   1.000
_cell.length_c   1.000
_cell.angle_alpha   90.00
_cell.angle_beta   90.00
_cell.angle_gamma   90.00
#
_symmetry.space_group_name_H-M   'P 1'
#
loop_
_entity.id
_entity.type
_entity.pdbx_description
1 polymer ?
#
loop_
_entity_poly.entity_id
_entity_poly.type
_entity_poly.pdbx_seq_one_letter_code
_entity_poly.pdbx_strand_id
1 'polypeptide(L)' 'MATPDAGFLARPGLNALRDVDGPIVFAQAGLSGLSLFEEASYRGVRAAYRALA' A
#
# COMPACT_ATOMS: atom_id res chain seq x y z
N MET A 1 -2.75 -6.37 -11.06
CA MET A 1 -3.87 -6.59 -10.13
C MET A 1 -3.42 -7.65 -9.13
N ALA A 2 -3.55 -7.40 -7.83
CA ALA A 2 -3.15 -8.35 -6.79
C ALA A 2 -4.23 -9.42 -6.58
N THR A 3 -3.82 -10.68 -6.56
CA THR A 3 -4.64 -11.82 -6.15
C THR A 3 -4.14 -12.32 -4.80
N PRO A 4 -5.00 -12.40 -3.77
CA PRO A 4 -4.60 -12.91 -2.47
C PRO A 4 -4.30 -14.40 -2.54
N ASP A 5 -3.19 -14.80 -1.92
CA ASP A 5 -2.79 -16.19 -1.66
C ASP A 5 -2.52 -16.38 -0.15
N ALA A 6 -2.30 -17.62 0.29
CA ALA A 6 -1.99 -17.87 1.69
C ALA A 6 -0.76 -17.05 2.12
N GLY A 7 -0.91 -16.22 3.16
CA GLY A 7 0.16 -15.37 3.68
C GLY A 7 0.29 -13.99 3.03
N PHE A 8 -0.63 -13.58 2.15
CA PHE A 8 -0.54 -12.30 1.43
C PHE A 8 -0.39 -11.06 2.34
N LEU A 9 -0.91 -11.11 3.57
CA LEU A 9 -0.84 -10.02 4.55
C LEU A 9 0.58 -9.71 5.03
N ALA A 10 1.46 -10.72 5.05
CA ALA A 10 2.82 -10.66 5.60
C ALA A 10 3.91 -10.71 4.52
N ARG A 11 3.56 -10.46 3.24
CA ARG A 11 4.52 -10.50 2.12
C ARG A 11 5.66 -9.50 2.37
N PRO A 12 6.93 -9.95 2.49
CA PRO A 12 8.04 -9.07 2.84
C PRO A 12 8.22 -7.87 1.90
N GLY A 13 8.06 -8.08 0.59
CA GLY A 13 8.17 -6.98 -0.38
C GLY A 13 7.06 -5.93 -0.24
N LEU A 14 5.83 -6.32 0.12
CA LEU A 14 4.76 -5.36 0.37
C LEU A 14 4.98 -4.59 1.68
N ASN A 15 5.52 -5.26 2.70
CA ASN A 15 5.92 -4.60 3.96
C ASN A 15 7.02 -3.57 3.71
N ALA A 16 8.08 -3.96 2.99
CA ALA A 16 9.17 -3.04 2.63
C ALA A 16 8.66 -1.77 1.92
N LEU A 17 7.69 -1.89 1.01
CA LEU A 17 7.10 -0.74 0.34
C LEU A 17 6.22 0.14 1.25
N ARG A 18 5.57 -0.44 2.26
CA ARG A 18 4.76 0.30 3.25
C ARG A 18 5.63 1.08 4.23
N ASP A 19 6.81 0.54 4.52
CA ASP A 19 7.77 1.04 5.51
C ASP A 19 8.77 2.05 4.92
N VAL A 20 8.68 2.37 3.63
CA VAL A 20 9.50 3.44 3.02
C VAL A 20 9.20 4.77 3.71
N ASP A 21 10.25 5.33 4.30
CA ASP A 21 10.27 6.66 4.92
C ASP A 21 11.22 7.56 4.12
N GLY A 22 10.67 8.24 3.12
CA GLY A 22 11.44 9.03 2.17
C GLY A 22 10.54 9.85 1.24
N PRO A 23 11.12 10.54 0.25
CA PRO A 23 10.38 11.50 -0.59
C PRO A 23 9.39 10.84 -1.57
N ILE A 24 9.41 9.52 -1.71
CA ILE A 24 8.52 8.76 -2.58
C ILE A 24 7.53 7.97 -1.72
N VAL A 25 6.23 8.17 -1.95
CA VAL A 25 5.16 7.49 -1.22
C VAL A 25 4.43 6.50 -2.13
N PHE A 26 4.24 5.27 -1.67
CA PHE A 26 3.49 4.24 -2.38
C PHE A 26 2.05 4.16 -1.85
N ALA A 27 1.06 4.15 -2.76
CA ALA A 27 -0.36 4.32 -2.37
C ALA A 27 -1.35 3.39 -3.09
N GLN A 28 -0.89 2.39 -3.83
CA GLN A 28 -1.75 1.52 -4.65
C GLN A 28 -2.42 0.40 -3.81
N ALA A 29 -3.60 -0.08 -4.22
CA ALA A 29 -4.42 -1.06 -3.48
C ALA A 29 -3.73 -2.41 -3.19
N GLY A 30 -2.99 -2.92 -4.15
CA GLY A 30 -2.15 -4.11 -4.03
C GLY A 30 -1.05 -4.01 -2.97
N LEU A 31 -0.78 -2.83 -2.39
CA LEU A 31 0.00 -2.76 -1.15
C LEU A 31 -0.69 -3.49 -0.01
N SER A 32 -2.01 -3.67 -0.03
CA SER A 32 -2.77 -4.51 0.90
C SER A 32 -2.81 -5.99 0.48
N GLY A 33 -2.21 -6.33 -0.66
CA GLY A 33 -2.34 -7.64 -1.30
C GLY A 33 -3.74 -7.93 -1.86
N LEU A 34 -4.57 -6.89 -1.97
CA LEU A 34 -5.95 -6.94 -2.48
C LEU A 34 -6.10 -6.02 -3.70
N SER A 35 -7.12 -6.29 -4.51
CA SER A 35 -7.50 -5.44 -5.64
C SER A 35 -8.86 -4.78 -5.39
N LEU A 36 -8.94 -4.02 -4.31
CA LEU A 36 -10.15 -3.29 -3.91
C LEU A 36 -9.99 -1.80 -4.19
N PHE A 37 -11.05 -1.17 -4.72
CA PHE A 37 -11.08 0.28 -4.90
C PHE A 37 -10.95 1.03 -3.58
N GLU A 38 -11.57 0.51 -2.50
CA GLU A 38 -11.49 1.09 -1.16
C GLU A 38 -10.04 1.20 -0.66
N GLU A 39 -9.24 0.17 -0.91
CA GLU A 39 -7.82 0.15 -0.56
C GLU A 39 -7.00 1.16 -1.37
N ALA A 40 -7.33 1.36 -2.66
CA ALA A 40 -6.70 2.42 -3.45
C ALA A 40 -7.03 3.81 -2.89
N SER A 41 -8.30 4.04 -2.56
CA SER A 41 -8.78 5.30 -2.00
C SER A 41 -8.13 5.60 -0.64
N TYR A 42 -8.23 4.67 0.30
CA TYR A 42 -7.66 4.80 1.65
C TYR A 42 -6.16 5.11 1.61
N ARG A 43 -5.40 4.35 0.81
CA ARG A 43 -3.96 4.54 0.70
C ARG A 43 -3.59 5.83 -0.02
N GLY A 44 -4.36 6.24 -1.03
CA GLY A 44 -4.21 7.53 -1.70
C GLY A 44 -4.35 8.70 -0.72
N VAL A 45 -5.39 8.69 0.11
CA VAL A 45 -5.61 9.72 1.15
C VAL A 45 -4.47 9.72 2.17
N ARG A 46 -4.06 8.54 2.67
CA ARG A 46 -2.93 8.41 3.61
C ARG A 46 -1.62 8.94 3.00
N ALA A 47 -1.37 8.69 1.72
CA ALA A 47 -0.19 9.17 1.02
C ALA A 47 -0.21 10.70 0.85
N ALA A 48 -1.37 11.28 0.52
CA ALA A 48 -1.53 12.73 0.46
C ALA A 48 -1.21 13.39 1.82
N TYR A 49 -1.70 12.83 2.93
CA TYR A 49 -1.34 13.33 4.26
C TYR A 49 0.15 13.25 4.55
N ARG A 50 0.82 12.17 4.15
CA ARG A 50 2.28 12.03 4.32
C ARG A 50 3.06 13.02 3.47
N ALA A 51 2.60 13.31 2.26
CA ALA A 51 3.28 14.25 1.36
C ALA A 51 3.13 15.73 1.77
N LEU A 52 2.14 16.05 2.61
CA LEU A 52 1.90 17.39 3.14
C LEU A 52 2.53 17.64 4.51
N ALA A 53 3.02 16.59 5.18
CA ALA A 53 3.69 16.68 6.48
C ALA A 53 5.16 17.05 6.32
#